data_AF-A0A1F9MPB3-F1
#
_entry.id   AF-A0A1F9MPB3-F1
#
_cell.length_a   1.000
_cell.length_b   1.000
_cell.length_c   1.000
_cell.angle_alpha   90.00
_cell.angle_beta   90.00
_cell.angle_gamma   90.00
#
_symmetry.space_group_name_H-M   'P 1'
#
loop_
_entity.id
_entity.type
_entity.pdbx_description
1 polymer ?
#
loop_
_entity_poly.entity_id
_entity_poly.type
_entity_poly.pdbx_seq_one_letter_code
_entity_poly.pdbx_strand_id
1 'polypeptide(L)'
;MVSFGSHTVDHNILTTLQPDEIRQELILSKEKLSAQGAVSREEPIFFCYPNGNASSEIALMVKEAGYAGAVTTKKGWNGSEANIFLLNRVGLHEDISSTQAMFACRLAGIF
;
A
#
# COMPACT_ATOMS: atom_id res chain seq x y z
N MET A 1 -5.25 18.56 3.10
CA MET A 1 -4.80 17.61 4.15
C MET A 1 -3.88 16.59 3.50
N VAL A 2 -2.89 16.10 4.23
CA VAL A 2 -1.93 15.08 3.79
C VAL A 2 -1.84 14.03 4.91
N SER A 3 -1.75 12.76 4.55
CA SER A 3 -1.44 11.66 5.47
C SER A 3 -0.23 10.88 4.97
N PHE A 4 0.50 10.23 5.87
CA PHE A 4 1.70 9.47 5.55
C PHE A 4 1.45 7.98 5.77
N GLY A 5 1.71 7.17 4.74
CA GLY A 5 1.73 5.70 4.82
C GLY A 5 3.15 5.16 4.76
N SER A 6 3.30 3.84 4.96
CA SER A 6 4.60 3.16 4.81
C SER A 6 4.74 2.51 3.43
N HIS A 7 5.98 2.47 2.91
CA HIS A 7 6.33 1.83 1.66
C HIS A 7 7.64 1.03 1.78
N THR A 8 7.80 0.30 2.89
CA THR A 8 9.06 -0.34 3.36
C THR A 8 10.14 0.67 3.74
N VAL A 9 11.31 0.20 4.15
CA VAL A 9 12.48 1.03 4.45
C VAL A 9 13.23 1.35 3.16
N ASP A 10 13.60 0.31 2.42
CA ASP A 10 14.53 0.42 1.28
C ASP A 10 13.88 0.10 -0.08
N HIS A 11 12.54 0.02 -0.14
CA HIS A 11 11.78 -0.35 -1.35
C HIS A 11 12.09 -1.79 -1.84
N ASN A 12 12.46 -2.68 -0.91
CA ASN A 12 12.72 -4.08 -1.24
C ASN A 12 11.42 -4.81 -1.63
N ILE A 13 11.50 -5.65 -2.66
CA ILE A 13 10.36 -6.46 -3.11
C ILE A 13 10.14 -7.59 -2.10
N LEU A 14 9.14 -7.46 -1.23
CA LEU A 14 8.97 -8.37 -0.08
C LEU A 14 8.87 -9.85 -0.48
N THR A 15 8.35 -10.17 -1.67
CA THR A 15 8.28 -11.56 -2.17
C THR A 15 9.63 -12.18 -2.51
N THR A 16 10.72 -11.41 -2.51
CA THR A 16 12.08 -11.90 -2.76
C THR A 16 12.91 -12.03 -1.48
N LEU A 17 12.35 -11.69 -0.32
CA LEU A 17 13.03 -11.67 0.97
C LEU A 17 12.66 -12.89 1.82
N GLN A 18 13.51 -13.18 2.80
CA GLN A 18 13.19 -14.14 3.86
C GLN A 18 12.21 -13.54 4.88
N PRO A 19 11.42 -14.36 5.61
CA PRO A 19 10.40 -13.87 6.54
C PRO A 19 10.90 -12.87 7.59
N ASP A 20 12.12 -13.05 8.11
CA ASP A 20 12.68 -12.15 9.12
C ASP A 20 13.08 -10.80 8.54
N GLU A 21 13.58 -10.76 7.30
CA GLU A 21 13.88 -9.53 6.57
C GLU A 21 12.58 -8.75 6.27
N ILE A 22 11.51 -9.45 5.88
CA ILE A 22 10.19 -8.85 5.68
C ILE A 22 9.69 -8.21 6.98
N ARG A 23 9.78 -8.91 8.11
CA ARG A 23 9.36 -8.36 9.41
C ARG A 23 10.16 -7.11 9.79
N GLN A 24 11.46 -7.12 9.55
CA GLN A 24 12.32 -5.97 9.79
C GLN A 24 11.91 -4.77 8.92
N GLU A 25 11.70 -4.96 7.62
CA GLU A 25 11.22 -3.91 6.70
C GLU A 25 9.91 -3.28 7.19
N LEU A 26 8.96 -4.11 7.64
CA LEU A 26 7.66 -3.66 8.11
C LEU A 26 7.73 -2.89 9.44
N ILE A 27 8.45 -3.44 10.43
CA ILE A 27 8.55 -2.81 11.75
C ILE A 27 9.36 -1.51 11.67
N LEU A 28 10.55 -1.55 11.06
CA LEU A 28 11.45 -0.40 11.03
C LEU A 28 10.87 0.77 10.24
N SER A 29 10.17 0.50 9.13
CA SER A 29 9.54 1.59 8.35
C SER A 29 8.45 2.30 9.13
N LYS A 30 7.63 1.56 9.88
CA LYS A 30 6.60 2.14 10.76
C LYS A 30 7.22 2.91 11.93
N GLU A 31 8.24 2.36 12.58
CA GLU A 31 8.95 3.03 13.67
C GLU A 31 9.61 4.33 13.20
N LYS A 32 10.22 4.34 12.01
CA LYS A 32 10.82 5.56 11.42
C LYS A 32 9.78 6.65 11.21
N LEU A 33 8.59 6.32 10.68
CA LEU A 33 7.50 7.30 10.50
C LEU A 33 7.08 7.92 11.84
N SER A 34 6.91 7.10 12.88
CA SER A 34 6.56 7.59 14.22
C SER A 34 7.67 8.41 14.87
N ALA A 35 8.93 7.96 14.76
CA ALA A 35 10.09 8.64 15.35
C ALA A 35 10.34 10.02 14.71
N GLN A 36 10.01 10.17 13.43
CA GLN A 36 10.11 11.45 12.70
C GLN A 36 8.90 12.38 12.94
N GLY A 37 7.89 11.93 13.70
CA GLY A 37 6.67 12.69 13.94
C GLY A 37 5.76 12.82 12.71
N ALA A 38 5.97 12.01 11.67
CA ALA A 38 5.14 12.00 10.46
C ALA A 38 3.75 11.41 10.72
N VAL A 39 3.65 10.52 11.72
CA VAL A 39 2.42 9.85 12.15
C VAL A 39 2.42 9.74 13.68
N SER A 40 1.25 9.90 14.29
CA SER A 40 1.11 9.63 15.73
C SER A 40 0.96 8.12 15.99
N ARG A 41 1.21 7.68 17.23
CA ARG A 41 1.07 6.24 17.60
C ARG A 41 -0.35 5.71 17.47
N GLU A 42 -1.35 6.59 17.52
CA GLU A 42 -2.78 6.24 17.51
C GLU A 42 -3.39 6.31 16.10
N GLU A 43 -2.65 6.86 15.13
CA GLU A 43 -3.15 7.05 13.77
C GLU A 43 -3.06 5.74 12.97
N PRO A 44 -4.11 5.37 12.21
CA PRO A 44 -4.07 4.20 11.34
C PRO A 44 -3.09 4.41 10.18
N ILE A 45 -1.99 3.66 10.19
CA ILE A 45 -0.99 3.70 9.12
C ILE A 45 -1.34 2.62 8.09
N PHE A 46 -1.41 3.01 6.82
CA PHE A 46 -1.56 2.08 5.69
C PHE A 46 -0.21 1.75 5.07
N PHE A 47 -0.10 0.54 4.53
CA PHE A 47 1.08 0.06 3.83
C PHE A 47 0.88 0.05 2.30
N CYS A 48 1.92 0.32 1.53
CA CYS A 48 1.94 0.16 0.08
C CYS A 48 3.00 -0.88 -0.27
N TYR A 49 2.63 -1.93 -1.00
CA TYR A 49 3.59 -2.95 -1.43
C TYR A 49 4.50 -2.40 -2.56
N PRO A 50 5.84 -2.47 -2.45
CA PRO A 50 6.75 -2.17 -3.55
C PRO A 50 6.35 -2.93 -4.82
N ASN A 51 6.17 -2.20 -5.92
CA ASN A 51 5.63 -2.69 -7.21
C ASN A 51 4.26 -3.41 -7.14
N GLY A 52 3.60 -3.42 -5.98
CA GLY A 52 2.37 -4.17 -5.72
C GLY A 52 2.57 -5.67 -5.50
N ASN A 53 3.82 -6.14 -5.35
CA ASN A 53 4.11 -7.55 -5.11
C ASN A 53 3.73 -7.94 -3.67
N ALA A 54 2.76 -8.85 -3.56
CA ALA A 54 2.27 -9.36 -2.29
C ALA A 54 1.80 -10.82 -2.41
N SER A 55 1.84 -11.55 -1.31
CA SER A 55 1.21 -12.87 -1.13
C SER A 55 0.27 -12.82 0.07
N SER A 56 -0.52 -13.88 0.27
CA SER A 56 -1.39 -14.01 1.45
C SER A 56 -0.58 -14.06 2.75
N GLU A 57 0.58 -14.70 2.74
CA GLU A 57 1.49 -14.77 3.88
C GLU A 57 2.07 -13.38 4.21
N ILE A 58 2.50 -12.63 3.20
CA ILE A 58 3.03 -11.26 3.41
C ILE A 58 1.92 -10.33 3.89
N ALA A 59 0.70 -10.46 3.38
CA ALA A 59 -0.45 -9.69 3.87
C ALA A 59 -0.73 -9.96 5.35
N LEU A 60 -0.57 -11.22 5.80
CA LEU A 60 -0.67 -11.57 7.21
C LEU A 60 0.47 -10.91 8.02
N MET A 61 1.71 -10.94 7.54
CA MET A 61 2.83 -10.26 8.23
C MET A 61 2.62 -8.75 8.34
N VAL A 62 2.04 -8.10 7.31
CA VAL A 62 1.67 -6.68 7.35
C VAL A 62 0.61 -6.41 8.42
N LYS A 63 -0.40 -7.26 8.52
CA LYS A 63 -1.41 -7.19 9.59
C LYS A 63 -0.78 -7.36 10.97
N GLU A 64 0.11 -8.34 11.13
CA GLU A 64 0.82 -8.63 12.39
C GLU A 64 1.76 -7.49 12.82
N ALA A 65 2.36 -6.76 11.87
CA ALA A 65 3.11 -5.53 12.14
C ALA A 65 2.23 -4.34 12.58
N GLY A 66 0.91 -4.54 12.61
CA GLY A 66 -0.07 -3.59 13.12
C GLY A 66 -0.38 -2.45 12.16
N TYR A 67 -0.28 -2.67 10.84
CA TYR A 67 -0.84 -1.75 9.85
C TYR A 67 -2.37 -1.83 9.82
N ALA A 68 -3.03 -0.74 9.48
CA ALA A 68 -4.50 -0.68 9.37
C ALA A 68 -5.04 -1.29 8.07
N GLY A 69 -4.19 -1.39 7.05
CA GLY A 69 -4.52 -1.93 5.74
C GLY A 69 -3.34 -1.79 4.79
N ALA A 70 -3.48 -2.34 3.58
CA ALA A 70 -2.44 -2.27 2.57
C ALA A 70 -2.98 -2.26 1.14
N VAL A 71 -2.28 -1.56 0.25
CA VAL A 71 -2.64 -1.38 -1.16
C VAL A 71 -1.62 -2.03 -2.09
N THR A 72 -2.12 -2.66 -3.15
CA THR A 72 -1.34 -3.25 -4.24
C THR A 72 -1.35 -2.36 -5.48
N THR A 73 -0.82 -2.83 -6.61
CA THR A 73 -0.95 -2.19 -7.93
C THR A 73 -2.04 -2.84 -8.79
N LYS A 74 -2.76 -3.85 -8.27
CA LYS A 74 -3.84 -4.51 -9.01
C LYS A 74 -4.94 -3.50 -9.34
N LYS A 75 -5.30 -3.42 -10.62
CA LYS A 75 -6.36 -2.53 -11.10
C LYS A 75 -7.70 -3.00 -10.58
N GLY A 76 -8.47 -2.11 -9.97
CA GLY A 76 -9.87 -2.39 -9.64
C GLY A 76 -10.45 -1.53 -8.52
N TRP A 77 -11.74 -1.71 -8.31
CA TRP A 77 -12.49 -1.16 -7.19
C TRP A 77 -12.52 -2.14 -6.03
N ASN A 78 -12.59 -1.63 -4.81
CA ASN A 78 -12.73 -2.43 -3.60
C ASN A 78 -14.18 -2.37 -3.13
N GLY A 79 -14.80 -3.52 -2.86
CA GLY A 79 -16.11 -3.63 -2.22
C GLY A 79 -16.00 -3.95 -0.73
N SER A 80 -17.14 -4.18 -0.06
CA SER A 80 -17.18 -4.54 1.37
C SER A 80 -16.41 -5.81 1.71
N GLU A 81 -16.37 -6.77 0.77
CA GLU A 81 -15.70 -8.06 0.93
C GLU A 81 -14.20 -8.02 0.58
N ALA A 82 -13.67 -6.85 0.21
CA ALA A 82 -12.26 -6.74 -0.15
C ALA A 82 -11.37 -7.00 1.06
N ASN A 83 -10.29 -7.78 0.86
CA ASN A 83 -9.27 -7.90 1.88
C ASN A 83 -8.56 -6.55 2.04
N ILE A 84 -8.70 -5.93 3.21
CA ILE A 84 -8.13 -4.61 3.53
C ILE A 84 -6.59 -4.57 3.45
N PHE A 85 -5.92 -5.73 3.44
CA PHE A 85 -4.47 -5.87 3.27
C PHE A 85 -4.05 -6.21 1.84
N LEU A 86 -4.99 -6.27 0.88
CA LEU A 86 -4.70 -6.52 -0.53
C LEU A 86 -5.56 -5.62 -1.43
N LEU A 87 -5.76 -4.37 -1.02
CA LEU A 87 -6.64 -3.44 -1.73
C LEU A 87 -6.12 -3.15 -3.14
N ASN A 88 -7.05 -3.12 -4.08
CA ASN A 88 -6.81 -2.69 -5.46
C ASN A 88 -6.65 -1.16 -5.52
N ARG A 89 -6.03 -0.68 -6.60
CA ARG A 89 -5.93 0.76 -6.91
C ARG A 89 -6.32 1.03 -8.36
N VAL A 90 -6.61 2.30 -8.66
CA VAL A 90 -6.73 2.77 -10.03
C VAL A 90 -5.42 3.44 -10.42
N GLY A 91 -4.68 2.80 -11.33
CA GLY A 91 -3.43 3.36 -11.86
C GLY A 91 -3.73 4.57 -12.74
N LEU A 92 -3.04 5.69 -12.44
CA LEU A 92 -3.07 6.93 -13.19
C LEU A 92 -1.69 7.15 -13.81
N HIS A 93 -1.68 7.50 -15.09
CA HIS A 93 -0.46 7.82 -15.83
C HIS A 93 -0.81 8.82 -16.95
N GLU A 94 0.17 9.61 -17.37
CA GLU A 94 -0.03 10.74 -18.30
C GLU A 94 -0.66 10.30 -19.64
N ASP A 95 -0.24 9.14 -20.14
CA ASP A 95 -0.74 8.56 -21.41
C ASP A 95 -2.21 8.14 -21.38
N ILE A 96 -2.78 7.86 -20.21
CA ILE A 96 -4.14 7.29 -20.05
C ILE A 96 -5.08 8.15 -19.20
N SER A 97 -4.60 9.24 -18.58
CA SER A 97 -5.40 10.05 -17.66
C SER A 97 -5.10 11.56 -17.66
N SER A 98 -4.39 12.08 -18.66
CA SER A 98 -3.98 13.49 -18.75
C SER A 98 -5.11 14.51 -18.96
N THR A 99 -6.27 14.07 -19.46
CA THR A 99 -7.44 14.95 -19.61
C THR A 99 -8.51 14.62 -18.57
N GLN A 100 -9.34 15.59 -18.20
CA GLN A 100 -10.47 15.38 -17.28
C GLN A 100 -11.40 14.26 -17.77
N ALA A 101 -11.66 14.19 -19.09
CA ALA A 101 -12.49 13.15 -19.69
C ALA A 101 -11.83 11.76 -19.57
N MET A 102 -10.53 11.64 -19.83
CA MET A 102 -9.80 10.38 -19.71
C MET A 102 -9.71 9.92 -18.25
N PHE A 103 -9.41 10.84 -17.34
CA PHE A 103 -9.45 10.57 -15.90
C PHE A 103 -10.83 10.08 -15.45
N ALA A 104 -11.91 10.76 -15.87
CA ALA A 104 -13.28 10.36 -15.56
C ALA A 104 -13.62 8.97 -16.13
N CYS A 105 -13.23 8.67 -17.39
CA CYS A 105 -13.43 7.35 -17.98
C CYS A 105 -12.67 6.26 -17.22
N ARG A 106 -11.45 6.55 -16.74
CA ARG A 106 -10.64 5.64 -15.95
C ARG A 106 -11.29 5.34 -14.60
N LEU A 107 -11.84 6.37 -13.94
CA LEU A 107 -12.62 6.21 -12.70
C LEU A 107 -13.97 5.51 -12.93
N ALA A 108 -14.59 5.67 -14.10
CA ALA A 108 -15.82 4.95 -14.44
C ALA A 108 -15.57 3.48 -14.84
N GLY A 109 -14.30 3.04 -14.91
CA GLY A 109 -13.93 1.68 -15.32
C GLY A 109 -14.14 1.40 -16.82
N ILE A 110 -14.26 2.43 -17.64
CA ILE A 110 -14.52 2.32 -19.08
C ILE A 110 -13.25 1.90 -19.85
N PHE A 111 -12.07 2.25 -19.34
CA PHE A 111 -10.75 1.88 -19.90
C PHE A 111 -9.74 1.51 -18.82
#